data_AF-A0AA37TS89-F1
#
_entry.id   AF-A0AA37TS89-F1
#
_cell.length_a   1.000
_cell.length_b   1.000
_cell.length_c   1.000
_cell.angle_alpha   90.00
_cell.angle_beta   90.00
_cell.angle_gamma   90.00
#
_symmetry.space_group_name_H-M   'P 1'
#
loop_
_entity.id
_entity.type
_entity.pdbx_description
1 polymer ?
#
loop_
_entity_poly.entity_id
_entity_poly.type
_entity_poly.pdbx_seq_one_letter_code
_entity_poly.pdbx_strand_id
1 'polypeptide(L)'
;MNKQHEFAEDGFFLSRRKFMAIGGAFVAVMALPFGWLASKISSRNDYIKARSAGLYEDDAIAKLRVSHANPGITKYYQEFGGEPLGHYSHKLLHTTFVDRTKINS
;
A
#
# COMPACT_ATOMS: atom_id res chain seq x y z
N MET A 1 14.97 -8.83 -74.99
CA MET A 1 14.62 -7.68 -74.13
C MET A 1 15.02 -8.03 -72.70
N ASN A 2 16.28 -7.79 -72.34
CA ASN A 2 16.81 -8.11 -71.02
C ASN A 2 16.69 -6.85 -70.16
N LYS A 3 15.68 -6.79 -69.29
CA LYS A 3 15.48 -5.65 -68.41
C LYS A 3 16.41 -5.85 -67.21
N GLN A 4 17.53 -5.14 -67.17
CA GLN A 4 18.34 -5.05 -65.96
C GLN A 4 17.50 -4.38 -64.89
N HIS A 5 17.23 -5.11 -63.81
CA HIS A 5 16.66 -4.52 -62.60
C HIS A 5 17.81 -3.89 -61.82
N GLU A 6 17.92 -2.56 -61.92
CA GLU A 6 18.76 -1.76 -61.04
C GLU A 6 18.06 -1.68 -59.68
N PHE A 7 18.68 -2.28 -58.66
CA PHE A 7 18.14 -2.28 -57.31
C PHE A 7 18.26 -0.86 -56.74
N ALA A 8 17.17 -0.09 -56.82
CA ALA A 8 17.04 1.16 -56.09
C ALA A 8 16.78 0.80 -54.62
N GLU A 9 17.76 1.06 -53.76
CA GLU A 9 17.57 1.00 -52.33
C GLU A 9 16.59 2.11 -51.91
N ASP A 10 15.34 1.72 -51.62
CA ASP A 10 14.33 2.64 -51.11
C ASP A 10 14.90 3.39 -49.90
N GLY A 11 14.90 4.73 -50.00
CA GLY A 11 15.50 5.68 -49.07
C GLY A 11 14.85 5.75 -47.70
N PHE A 12 14.63 4.60 -47.05
CA PHE A 12 14.42 4.56 -45.62
C PHE A 12 15.79 4.60 -44.94
N PHE A 13 16.28 5.81 -44.66
CA PHE A 13 17.63 6.17 -44.20
C PHE A 13 18.12 5.56 -42.86
N LEU A 14 17.45 4.54 -42.33
CA LEU A 14 17.74 3.95 -41.03
C LEU A 14 18.18 2.48 -41.14
N SER A 15 19.50 2.27 -41.25
CA SER A 15 20.13 0.95 -41.11
C SER A 15 19.76 0.32 -39.75
N ARG A 16 19.61 -1.02 -39.72
CA ARG A 16 19.32 -1.80 -38.49
C ARG A 16 20.22 -1.43 -37.31
N ARG A 17 21.51 -1.18 -37.56
CA ARG A 17 22.48 -0.78 -36.52
C ARG A 17 22.16 0.61 -35.95
N LYS A 18 21.75 1.56 -36.81
CA LYS A 18 21.34 2.91 -36.39
C LYS A 18 20.01 2.87 -35.65
N PHE A 19 19.05 2.04 -36.10
CA PHE A 19 17.79 1.80 -35.40
C PHE A 19 18.00 1.27 -33.98
N MET A 20 18.83 0.23 -33.82
CA MET A 20 19.13 -0.33 -32.49
C MET A 20 19.87 0.67 -31.59
N ALA A 21 20.80 1.46 -32.15
CA ALA A 21 21.52 2.48 -31.39
C ALA A 21 20.60 3.61 -30.90
N ILE A 22 19.70 4.11 -31.77
CA ILE A 22 18.73 5.15 -31.42
C ILE A 22 17.69 4.61 -30.43
N GLY A 23 17.21 3.39 -30.64
CA GLY A 23 16.29 2.73 -29.71
C GLY A 23 16.90 2.55 -28.31
N GLY A 24 18.16 2.10 -28.25
CA GLY A 24 18.89 1.97 -26.98
C GLY A 24 19.09 3.32 -26.27
N ALA A 25 19.46 4.36 -27.01
CA ALA A 25 19.58 5.72 -26.47
C ALA A 25 18.23 6.26 -25.94
N PHE A 26 17.13 5.99 -26.65
CA PHE A 26 15.79 6.39 -26.22
C PHE A 26 15.37 5.69 -24.92
N VAL A 27 15.58 4.38 -24.81
CA VAL A 27 15.30 3.62 -23.58
C VAL A 27 16.12 4.15 -22.40
N ALA A 28 17.41 4.45 -22.61
CA ALA A 28 18.26 5.01 -21.57
C ALA A 28 17.77 6.38 -21.07
N VAL A 29 17.36 7.26 -22.00
CA VAL A 29 16.80 8.57 -21.66
C VAL A 29 15.47 8.44 -20.90
N MET A 30 14.63 7.46 -21.26
CA MET A 30 13.35 7.22 -20.60
C MET A 30 13.48 6.49 -19.25
N ALA A 31 14.56 5.72 -19.04
CA ALA A 31 14.77 4.99 -17.80
C ALA A 31 14.95 5.91 -16.58
N LEU A 32 15.65 7.04 -16.74
CA LEU A 32 15.89 8.01 -15.66
C LEU A 32 14.60 8.65 -15.11
N PRO A 33 13.72 9.28 -15.94
CA PRO A 33 12.48 9.86 -15.44
C PRO A 33 11.50 8.79 -14.92
N PHE A 34 11.47 7.61 -15.54
CA PHE A 34 10.64 6.50 -15.05
C PHE A 34 11.09 6.00 -13.67
N GLY A 35 12.40 5.88 -13.43
CA GLY A 35 12.96 5.53 -12.12
C GLY A 35 12.63 6.56 -11.05
N TRP A 36 12.74 7.86 -11.38
CA TRP A 36 12.34 8.94 -10.46
C TRP A 36 10.84 8.91 -10.12
N LEU A 37 9.98 8.69 -11.12
CA LEU A 37 8.53 8.58 -10.91
C LEU A 37 8.17 7.35 -10.05
N ALA A 38 8.76 6.20 -10.33
CA ALA A 38 8.57 4.98 -9.54
C ALA A 38 9.00 5.17 -8.07
N SER A 39 10.13 5.85 -7.84
CA SER A 39 10.61 6.21 -6.48
C SER A 39 9.63 7.12 -5.74
N LYS A 40 9.05 8.12 -6.42
CA LYS A 40 8.02 9.00 -5.85
C LYS A 40 6.75 8.24 -5.48
N ILE A 41 6.32 7.27 -6.30
CA ILE A 41 5.14 6.45 -6.02
C ILE A 41 5.40 5.53 -4.82
N SER A 42 6.58 4.89 -4.76
CA SER A 42 6.96 4.00 -3.65
C SER A 42 7.03 4.75 -2.32
N SER A 43 7.59 5.96 -2.33
CA SER A 43 7.77 6.78 -1.11
C SER A 43 6.49 7.41 -0.57
N ARG A 44 5.36 7.29 -1.29
CA ARG A 44 4.07 7.84 -0.83
C ARG A 44 3.60 7.30 0.51
N ASN A 45 4.05 6.12 0.92
CA ASN A 45 3.62 5.48 2.17
C ASN A 45 4.72 5.45 3.24
N ASP A 46 5.87 6.07 3.00
CA ASP A 46 7.01 5.96 3.93
C ASP A 46 6.71 6.64 5.27
N TYR A 47 5.93 7.72 5.29
CA TYR A 47 5.49 8.34 6.54
C TYR A 47 4.56 7.43 7.36
N ILE A 48 3.73 6.60 6.70
CA ILE A 48 2.85 5.63 7.37
C ILE A 48 3.72 4.55 8.02
N LYS A 49 4.72 4.04 7.27
CA LYS A 49 5.67 3.05 7.78
C LYS A 49 6.47 3.58 8.97
N ALA A 50 6.99 4.81 8.86
CA ALA A 50 7.72 5.47 9.94
C ALA A 50 6.85 5.64 11.19
N ARG A 51 5.59 6.08 11.03
CA ARG A 51 4.64 6.19 12.15
C ARG A 51 4.34 4.84 12.78
N SER A 52 4.09 3.81 11.98
CA SER A 52 3.84 2.46 12.51
C SER A 52 5.05 1.92 13.27
N ALA A 53 6.27 2.15 12.76
CA ALA A 53 7.50 1.71 13.43
C ALA A 53 7.66 2.37 14.81
N GLY A 54 7.47 3.69 14.89
CA GLY A 54 7.53 4.40 16.18
C GLY A 54 6.47 3.92 17.17
N LEU A 55 5.24 3.69 16.73
CA LEU A 55 4.17 3.16 17.59
C LEU A 55 4.53 1.77 18.16
N TYR A 56 5.13 0.88 17.37
CA TYR A 56 5.56 -0.43 17.85
C TYR A 56 6.77 -0.37 18.77
N GLU A 57 7.69 0.57 18.55
CA GLU A 57 8.82 0.82 19.45
C GLU A 57 8.33 1.32 20.83
N ASP A 58 7.39 2.26 20.84
CA ASP A 58 6.77 2.77 22.07
C ASP A 58 6.03 1.66 22.83
N ASP A 59 5.27 0.81 22.15
CA ASP A 59 4.56 -0.32 22.74
C ASP A 59 5.52 -1.38 23.33
N ALA A 60 6.67 -1.60 22.69
CA ALA A 60 7.68 -2.54 23.18
C ALA A 60 8.34 -2.08 24.49
N ILE A 61 8.45 -0.76 24.71
CA ILE A 61 9.06 -0.18 25.91
C ILE A 61 7.99 0.03 27.01
N ALA A 62 6.72 0.05 26.66
CA ALA A 62 5.62 0.25 27.60
C ALA A 62 5.57 -0.86 28.67
N LYS A 63 5.59 -0.46 29.95
CA LYS A 63 5.48 -1.40 31.08
C LYS A 63 4.12 -2.10 31.16
N LEU A 64 3.06 -1.44 30.67
CA LEU A 64 1.69 -1.95 30.63
C LEU A 64 1.20 -2.01 29.19
N ARG A 65 1.12 -3.23 28.64
CA ARG A 65 0.82 -3.50 27.22
C ARG A 65 -0.49 -4.24 26.97
N VAL A 66 -1.10 -4.79 28.03
CA VAL A 66 -2.33 -5.60 27.93
C VAL A 66 -3.44 -4.99 28.77
N SER A 67 -4.66 -4.91 28.21
CA SER A 67 -5.80 -4.25 28.85
C SER A 67 -6.19 -4.86 30.19
N HIS A 68 -6.03 -6.17 30.37
CA HIS A 68 -6.35 -6.85 31.64
C HIS A 68 -5.31 -6.60 32.75
N ALA A 69 -4.12 -6.13 32.42
CA ALA A 69 -3.12 -5.69 33.40
C ALA A 69 -3.24 -4.19 33.73
N ASN A 70 -4.14 -3.46 33.06
CA ASN A 70 -4.35 -2.04 33.34
C ASN A 70 -5.11 -1.87 34.67
N PRO A 71 -4.52 -1.22 35.69
CA PRO A 71 -5.15 -1.09 37.01
C PRO A 71 -6.49 -0.36 36.98
N GLY A 72 -6.70 0.57 36.05
CA GLY A 72 -7.98 1.26 35.89
C GLY A 72 -9.09 0.32 35.40
N ILE A 73 -8.75 -0.61 34.49
CA ILE A 73 -9.69 -1.62 33.98
C ILE A 73 -10.01 -2.64 35.07
N THR A 74 -8.99 -3.12 35.78
CA THR A 74 -9.19 -4.03 36.90
C THR A 74 -10.11 -3.43 37.96
N LYS A 75 -9.87 -2.16 38.34
CA LYS A 75 -10.70 -1.43 39.30
C LYS A 75 -12.14 -1.28 38.81
N TYR A 76 -12.33 -0.91 37.54
CA TYR A 76 -13.67 -0.79 36.94
C TYR A 76 -14.47 -2.10 37.07
N TYR A 77 -13.88 -3.24 36.72
CA TYR A 77 -14.57 -4.53 36.82
C TYR A 77 -14.81 -4.95 38.28
N GLN A 78 -13.87 -4.69 39.19
CA GLN A 78 -14.02 -5.01 40.62
C GLN A 78 -15.13 -4.19 41.31
N GLU A 79 -15.22 -2.90 41.00
CA GLU A 79 -16.13 -1.98 41.71
C GLU A 79 -17.50 -1.84 41.03
N PHE A 80 -17.58 -2.05 39.72
CA PHE A 80 -18.79 -1.75 38.94
C PHE A 80 -19.13 -2.77 37.85
N GLY A 81 -18.19 -3.04 36.95
CA GLY A 81 -18.42 -3.84 35.75
C GLY A 81 -18.73 -5.31 36.01
N GLY A 82 -18.34 -5.83 37.18
CA GLY A 82 -18.47 -7.25 37.53
C GLY A 82 -17.55 -8.11 36.66
N GLU A 83 -18.14 -9.01 35.88
CA GLU A 83 -17.40 -9.92 35.00
C GLU A 83 -17.48 -9.48 33.52
N PRO A 84 -16.41 -9.71 32.74
CA PRO A 84 -16.48 -9.64 31.28
C PRO A 84 -17.61 -10.54 30.76
N LEU A 85 -18.38 -10.08 29.76
CA LEU A 85 -19.59 -10.76 29.28
C LEU A 85 -20.67 -11.00 30.36
N GLY A 86 -20.60 -10.34 31.52
CA GLY A 86 -21.68 -10.31 32.49
C GLY A 86 -22.86 -9.44 32.04
N HIS A 87 -23.93 -9.41 32.83
CA HIS A 87 -25.14 -8.64 32.53
C HIS A 87 -24.88 -7.14 32.32
N TYR A 88 -24.09 -6.51 33.19
CA TYR A 88 -23.72 -5.09 33.05
C TYR A 88 -22.85 -4.84 31.80
N SER A 89 -21.89 -5.72 31.54
CA SER A 89 -21.05 -5.69 30.34
C SER A 89 -21.90 -5.79 29.07
N HIS A 90 -22.83 -6.76 28.98
CA HIS A 90 -23.74 -6.91 27.84
C HIS A 90 -24.65 -5.69 27.65
N LYS A 91 -25.12 -5.08 28.73
CA LYS A 91 -26.02 -3.92 28.65
C LYS A 91 -25.30 -2.64 28.22
N LEU A 92 -24.05 -2.43 28.65
CA LEU A 92 -23.33 -1.17 28.45
C LEU A 92 -22.30 -1.22 27.32
N LEU A 93 -21.64 -2.35 27.13
CA LEU A 93 -20.47 -2.49 26.25
C LEU A 93 -20.74 -3.33 25.00
N HIS A 94 -21.87 -4.04 24.94
CA HIS A 94 -22.26 -4.84 23.77
C HIS A 94 -23.39 -4.14 22.99
N THR A 95 -23.47 -4.45 21.70
CA THR A 95 -24.50 -3.93 20.80
C THR A 95 -25.20 -5.08 20.07
N THR A 96 -26.37 -4.81 19.52
CA THR A 96 -27.08 -5.70 18.61
C THR A 96 -27.07 -5.14 17.19
N PHE A 97 -27.25 -6.01 16.21
CA PHE A 97 -27.37 -5.63 14.80
C PHE A 97 -28.80 -5.82 14.33
N VAL A 98 -29.24 -4.98 13.38
CA VAL A 98 -30.53 -5.12 12.71
C VAL A 98 -30.25 -5.37 11.23
N ASP A 99 -30.89 -6.38 10.66
CA ASP A 99 -30.80 -6.67 9.24
C ASP A 99 -31.47 -5.55 8.43
N ARG A 100 -30.72 -4.99 7.47
CA ARG A 100 -31.13 -3.88 6.60
C ARG A 100 -31.17 -4.25 5.12
N THR A 101 -31.03 -5.52 4.79
CA THR A 101 -30.93 -6.02 3.41
C THR A 101 -32.16 -5.69 2.56
N LYS A 102 -33.36 -5.54 3.15
CA LYS A 102 -34.62 -5.28 2.44
C LYS A 102 -35.10 -3.82 2.42
N ILE A 103 -34.26 -2.85 2.77
CA ILE A 103 -34.71 -1.44 2.82
C ILE A 103 -34.95 -0.85 1.41
N ASN A 104 -34.46 -1.49 0.34
CA ASN A 104 -34.66 -1.08 -1.06
C ASN A 104 -35.10 -2.25 -1.97
N SER A 105 -36.00 -3.14 -1.52
CA SER A 105 -36.60 -4.20 -2.36
C SER A 105 -38.00 -3.82 -2.84
#